data_AF-A0A3R8AVH0-F1
#
_entry.id   AF-A0A3R8AVH0-F1
#
_cell.length_a   1.000
_cell.length_b   1.000
_cell.length_c   1.000
_cell.angle_alpha   90.00
_cell.angle_beta   90.00
_cell.angle_gamma   90.00
#
_symmetry.space_group_name_H-M   'P 1'
#
loop_
_entity.id
_entity.type
_entity.pdbx_description
1 polymer ?
#
loop_
_entity_poly.entity_id
_entity_poly.type
_entity_poly.pdbx_seq_one_letter_code
_entity_poly.pdbx_strand_id
1 'polypeptide(L)'
;MYTQGGSPMYGADGLWLNLFRGFLNVAWIIAAFLRCLYACVQGATSSAVVNETVAVLRRVSFLRKLISLVEACPVMTCHIAAKFFRLMNRVLRMQPHQSAESMDLVVNYALIADFSVYVTHPLLFVLKHSASRPLNHEEQILCGEVASFYAMLARQTSYVKYSSDYQVQKWATEIALEKFFTTATLRTLVGMLLFDIQIDAGTAHGSYISHLFADLAPMRERMRIECLTVLSEVVQRCPSRLGYEALEALQVARVFNHHPIRNSIQYELLDDANTGHFRSTLELLLSEHSQRAERILQLAVIHWWTPTSHLDTTPVRQIVAVSNYAFYIVDKPDGLRDPSTPEVEYHHQKSGRIRIVQKKRYKNMTRVVKGFPSHDWLAVGWKEPRSSGDGFDEMFDVIICDK
;
A
#
# COMPACT_ATOMS: atom_id res chain seq x y z
N MET A 1 -18.36 -14.21 24.15
CA MET A 1 -18.79 -15.04 23.01
C MET A 1 -19.89 -14.28 22.28
N TYR A 2 -19.55 -13.62 21.17
CA TYR A 2 -20.51 -12.78 20.42
C TYR A 2 -21.03 -13.58 19.23
N THR A 3 -22.29 -14.01 19.34
CA THR A 3 -23.03 -14.72 18.30
C THR A 3 -24.19 -13.86 17.85
N GLN A 4 -24.06 -13.12 16.76
CA GLN A 4 -25.16 -12.88 15.81
C GLN A 4 -24.56 -12.54 14.43
N GLY A 5 -24.88 -13.40 13.44
CA GLY A 5 -24.67 -13.14 12.01
C GLY A 5 -23.30 -13.53 11.46
N GLY A 6 -23.15 -14.79 11.03
CA GLY A 6 -22.10 -15.22 10.10
C GLY A 6 -20.67 -15.28 10.67
N SER A 7 -20.21 -16.50 10.95
CA SER A 7 -18.89 -16.88 11.47
C SER A 7 -18.55 -16.42 12.91
N PRO A 8 -18.23 -17.37 13.82
CA PRO A 8 -17.60 -16.98 15.06
C PRO A 8 -16.21 -16.41 14.73
N MET A 9 -15.97 -15.16 15.10
CA MET A 9 -14.66 -14.52 14.91
C MET A 9 -13.55 -15.36 15.58
N TYR A 10 -13.87 -15.97 16.73
CA TYR A 10 -12.99 -16.82 17.53
C TYR A 10 -13.49 -18.27 17.60
N GLY A 11 -12.58 -19.21 17.42
CA GLY A 11 -12.81 -20.65 17.57
C GLY A 11 -12.30 -21.19 18.90
N ALA A 12 -12.27 -22.51 19.03
CA ALA A 12 -11.65 -23.15 20.19
C ALA A 12 -10.12 -22.95 20.18
N ASP A 13 -9.57 -22.58 21.33
CA ASP A 13 -8.13 -22.43 21.51
C ASP A 13 -7.46 -23.78 21.75
N GLY A 14 -6.34 -24.02 21.07
CA GLY A 14 -5.53 -25.23 21.20
C GLY A 14 -5.62 -26.19 20.00
N LEU A 15 -4.65 -27.10 19.94
CA LEU A 15 -4.51 -28.08 18.85
C LEU A 15 -5.69 -29.06 18.81
N TRP A 16 -6.21 -29.44 19.97
CA TRP A 16 -7.28 -30.41 20.10
C TRP A 16 -8.60 -29.70 20.38
N LEU A 17 -9.58 -29.89 19.51
CA LEU A 17 -10.97 -29.51 19.76
C LEU A 17 -11.55 -30.39 20.88
N ASN A 18 -11.16 -31.66 20.91
CA ASN A 18 -11.48 -32.59 21.98
C ASN A 18 -10.34 -33.62 22.13
N LEU A 19 -9.55 -33.48 23.19
CA LEU A 19 -8.40 -34.35 23.45
C LEU A 19 -8.83 -35.81 23.69
N PHE A 20 -9.92 -36.04 24.43
CA PHE A 20 -10.39 -37.38 24.77
C PHE A 20 -10.94 -38.15 23.57
N ARG A 21 -11.50 -37.45 22.58
CA ARG A 21 -12.00 -38.05 21.32
C ARG A 21 -10.98 -38.01 20.18
N GLY A 22 -9.80 -37.39 20.39
CA GLY A 22 -8.79 -37.20 19.35
C GLY A 22 -9.24 -36.27 18.22
N PHE A 23 -10.19 -35.36 18.46
CA PHE A 23 -10.62 -34.41 17.45
C PHE A 23 -9.67 -33.22 17.38
N LEU A 24 -8.99 -33.09 16.25
CA LEU A 24 -8.05 -32.02 16.00
C LEU A 24 -8.78 -30.76 15.50
N ASN A 25 -8.28 -29.60 15.91
CA ASN A 25 -8.79 -28.33 15.47
C ASN A 25 -8.30 -28.04 14.03
N VAL A 26 -9.21 -28.17 13.06
CA VAL A 26 -8.94 -28.04 11.62
C VAL A 26 -8.22 -26.74 11.28
N ALA A 27 -8.46 -25.68 12.06
CA ALA A 27 -7.80 -24.39 11.93
C ALA A 27 -6.26 -24.49 11.92
N TRP A 28 -5.69 -25.39 12.73
CA TRP A 28 -4.23 -25.59 12.82
C TRP A 28 -3.65 -26.21 11.57
N ILE A 29 -4.36 -27.18 10.96
CA ILE A 29 -3.94 -27.84 9.72
C ILE A 29 -3.93 -26.80 8.59
N ILE A 30 -4.99 -26.03 8.46
CA ILE A 30 -5.11 -24.99 7.42
C ILE A 30 -4.05 -23.90 7.64
N ALA A 31 -3.85 -23.47 8.88
CA ALA A 31 -2.81 -22.50 9.21
C ALA A 31 -1.39 -23.02 8.94
N ALA A 32 -1.14 -24.33 9.07
CA ALA A 32 0.13 -24.95 8.69
C ALA A 32 0.28 -25.00 7.16
N PHE A 33 -0.76 -25.40 6.45
CA PHE A 33 -0.79 -25.42 5.00
C PHE A 33 -0.50 -24.04 4.38
N LEU A 34 -1.15 -22.98 4.86
CA LEU A 34 -0.89 -21.61 4.42
C LEU A 34 0.56 -21.17 4.69
N ARG A 35 1.17 -21.60 5.80
CA ARG A 35 2.58 -21.33 6.10
C ARG A 35 3.52 -22.04 5.13
N CYS A 36 3.22 -23.28 4.76
CA CYS A 36 3.99 -24.01 3.75
C CYS A 36 3.92 -23.31 2.39
N LEU A 37 2.72 -22.91 1.95
CA LEU A 37 2.55 -22.14 0.72
C LEU A 37 3.31 -20.82 0.75
N TYR A 38 3.26 -20.10 1.88
CA TYR A 38 4.01 -18.86 2.06
C TYR A 38 5.52 -19.08 1.99
N ALA A 39 6.04 -20.15 2.59
CA ALA A 39 7.44 -20.51 2.52
C ALA A 39 7.87 -20.81 1.07
N CYS A 40 7.03 -21.46 0.26
CA CYS A 40 7.30 -21.69 -1.16
C CYS A 40 7.35 -20.39 -1.99
N VAL A 41 6.60 -19.35 -1.60
CA VAL A 41 6.59 -18.06 -2.32
C VAL A 41 7.72 -17.15 -1.89
N GLN A 42 8.01 -17.06 -0.59
CA GLN A 42 8.95 -16.09 -0.02
C GLN A 42 10.34 -16.67 0.28
N GLY A 43 10.41 -17.96 0.64
CA GLY A 43 11.62 -18.62 1.14
C GLY A 43 12.26 -19.61 0.17
N ALA A 44 11.64 -19.86 -0.99
CA ALA A 44 12.22 -20.79 -1.97
C ALA A 44 13.45 -20.16 -2.64
N THR A 45 14.53 -20.95 -2.71
CA THR A 45 15.78 -20.56 -3.38
C THR A 45 15.67 -20.62 -4.90
N SER A 46 14.77 -21.45 -5.43
CA SER A 46 14.54 -21.61 -6.86
C SER A 46 13.40 -20.72 -7.35
N SER A 47 13.69 -19.86 -8.35
CA SER A 47 12.69 -19.03 -9.02
C SER A 47 11.61 -19.85 -9.73
N ALA A 48 11.93 -21.07 -10.18
CA ALA A 48 10.97 -21.98 -10.79
C ALA A 48 9.87 -22.38 -9.81
N VAL A 49 10.24 -22.74 -8.58
CA VAL A 49 9.28 -23.12 -7.52
C VAL A 49 8.38 -21.93 -7.16
N VAL A 50 8.96 -20.73 -7.04
CA VAL A 50 8.18 -19.50 -6.77
C VAL A 50 7.18 -19.26 -7.90
N ASN A 51 7.63 -19.28 -9.15
CA ASN A 51 6.78 -19.01 -10.31
C ASN A 51 5.66 -20.04 -10.47
N GLU A 52 5.95 -21.32 -10.28
CA GLU A 52 4.95 -22.40 -10.34
C GLU A 52 3.93 -22.27 -9.20
N THR A 53 4.40 -22.02 -7.97
CA THR A 53 3.53 -21.83 -6.81
C THR A 53 2.61 -20.64 -7.02
N VAL A 54 3.14 -19.50 -7.47
CA VAL A 54 2.35 -18.30 -7.80
C VAL A 54 1.35 -18.59 -8.92
N ALA A 55 1.76 -19.31 -9.97
CA ALA A 55 0.87 -19.68 -11.06
C ALA A 55 -0.30 -20.55 -10.59
N VAL A 56 -0.05 -21.54 -9.72
CA VAL A 56 -1.10 -22.38 -9.12
C VAL A 56 -2.03 -21.56 -8.23
N LEU A 57 -1.48 -20.70 -7.38
CA LEU A 57 -2.28 -19.86 -6.46
C LEU A 57 -3.13 -18.81 -7.19
N ARG A 58 -2.72 -18.37 -8.39
CA ARG A 58 -3.49 -17.49 -9.28
C ARG A 58 -4.55 -18.21 -10.11
N ARG A 59 -4.62 -19.55 -10.09
CA ARG A 59 -5.69 -20.29 -10.78
C ARG A 59 -7.00 -20.09 -10.00
N VAL A 60 -7.99 -19.52 -10.66
CA VAL A 60 -9.32 -19.24 -10.10
C VAL A 60 -9.95 -20.45 -9.39
N SER A 61 -9.83 -21.64 -9.98
CA SER A 61 -10.37 -22.88 -9.39
C SER A 61 -9.67 -23.29 -8.10
N PHE A 62 -8.36 -23.06 -8.00
CA PHE A 62 -7.58 -23.32 -6.79
C PHE A 62 -7.88 -22.27 -5.73
N LEU A 63 -7.86 -20.99 -6.11
CA LEU A 63 -8.14 -19.87 -5.21
C LEU A 63 -9.52 -19.99 -4.56
N ARG A 64 -10.56 -20.35 -5.31
CA ARG A 64 -11.91 -20.59 -4.75
C ARG A 64 -11.90 -21.69 -3.69
N LYS A 65 -11.24 -22.82 -3.96
CA LYS A 65 -11.11 -23.92 -2.99
C LYS A 65 -10.33 -23.48 -1.75
N LEU A 66 -9.27 -22.68 -1.93
CA LEU A 66 -8.49 -22.14 -0.83
C LEU A 66 -9.32 -21.19 0.05
N ILE A 67 -10.12 -20.32 -0.56
CA ILE A 67 -11.07 -19.44 0.14
C ILE A 67 -12.08 -20.29 0.93
N SER A 68 -12.71 -21.29 0.31
CA SER A 68 -13.68 -22.16 1.00
C SER A 68 -13.06 -22.92 2.18
N LEU A 69 -11.79 -23.31 2.10
CA LEU A 69 -11.07 -23.91 3.23
C LEU A 69 -10.91 -22.93 4.38
N VAL A 70 -10.58 -21.67 4.09
CA VAL A 70 -10.43 -20.61 5.09
C VAL A 70 -11.78 -20.24 5.70
N GLU A 71 -12.83 -20.08 4.89
CA GLU A 71 -14.20 -19.77 5.34
C GLU A 71 -14.81 -20.86 6.23
N ALA A 72 -14.38 -22.10 6.07
CA ALA A 72 -14.81 -23.21 6.94
C ALA A 72 -14.26 -23.12 8.37
N CYS A 73 -13.34 -22.19 8.64
CA CYS A 73 -12.75 -21.98 9.96
C CYS A 73 -13.09 -20.60 10.55
N PRO A 74 -13.11 -20.48 11.89
CA PRO A 74 -13.20 -19.18 12.55
C PRO A 74 -12.00 -18.31 12.16
N VAL A 75 -12.26 -17.12 11.61
CA VAL A 75 -11.28 -16.28 10.91
C VAL A 75 -10.05 -15.87 11.73
N MET A 76 -10.19 -15.68 13.05
CA MET A 76 -9.07 -15.28 13.92
C MET A 76 -8.25 -16.47 14.42
N THR A 77 -8.85 -17.66 14.50
CA THR A 77 -8.20 -18.82 15.13
C THR A 77 -6.91 -19.14 14.39
N CYS A 78 -5.81 -19.24 15.13
CA CYS A 78 -4.48 -19.47 14.54
C CYS A 78 -4.09 -18.43 13.47
N HIS A 79 -4.66 -17.22 13.48
CA HIS A 79 -4.44 -16.19 12.46
C HIS A 79 -4.67 -16.65 11.02
N ILE A 80 -5.63 -17.54 10.76
CA ILE A 80 -5.84 -18.09 9.40
C ILE A 80 -6.13 -16.98 8.38
N ALA A 81 -7.07 -16.08 8.67
CA ALA A 81 -7.41 -15.01 7.74
C ALA A 81 -6.21 -14.09 7.47
N ALA A 82 -5.46 -13.70 8.51
CA ALA A 82 -4.26 -12.88 8.35
C ALA A 82 -3.18 -13.60 7.51
N LYS A 83 -2.95 -14.90 7.73
CA LYS A 83 -2.04 -15.71 6.91
C LYS A 83 -2.48 -15.77 5.45
N PHE A 84 -3.78 -15.91 5.20
CA PHE A 84 -4.34 -15.91 3.86
C PHE A 84 -4.12 -14.56 3.16
N PHE A 85 -4.46 -13.43 3.79
CA PHE A 85 -4.21 -12.10 3.21
C PHE A 85 -2.72 -11.85 2.97
N ARG A 86 -1.86 -12.25 3.90
CA ARG A 86 -0.41 -12.13 3.76
C ARG A 86 0.12 -12.92 2.57
N LEU A 87 -0.35 -14.15 2.38
CA LEU A 87 -0.01 -14.99 1.23
C LEU A 87 -0.51 -14.34 -0.06
N MET A 88 -1.79 -13.97 -0.13
CA MET A 88 -2.38 -13.39 -1.34
C MET A 88 -1.77 -12.05 -1.72
N ASN A 89 -1.40 -11.23 -0.74
CA ASN A 89 -0.66 -9.99 -0.96
C ASN A 89 0.70 -10.25 -1.63
N ARG A 90 1.37 -11.36 -1.32
CA ARG A 90 2.62 -11.74 -2.02
C ARG A 90 2.37 -12.33 -3.40
N VAL A 91 1.36 -13.18 -3.54
CA VAL A 91 1.05 -13.88 -4.80
C VAL A 91 0.58 -12.91 -5.88
N LEU A 92 -0.22 -11.90 -5.51
CA LEU A 92 -0.84 -10.97 -6.45
C LEU A 92 -0.04 -9.70 -6.69
N ARG A 93 1.03 -9.47 -5.91
CA ARG A 93 1.85 -8.28 -6.06
C ARG A 93 2.60 -8.27 -7.39
N MET A 94 2.37 -7.21 -8.13
CA MET A 94 3.04 -6.90 -9.39
C MET A 94 4.53 -6.70 -9.15
N GLN A 95 5.35 -7.31 -10.00
CA GLN A 95 6.80 -7.21 -9.89
C GLN A 95 7.28 -5.81 -10.37
N PRO A 96 8.40 -5.29 -9.83
CA PRO A 96 8.84 -3.92 -10.14
C PRO A 96 9.17 -3.67 -11.63
N HIS A 97 9.55 -4.70 -12.38
CA HIS A 97 9.86 -4.58 -13.81
C HIS A 97 8.62 -4.61 -14.70
N GLN A 98 7.50 -5.14 -14.20
CA GLN A 98 6.24 -5.15 -14.94
C GLN A 98 5.69 -3.72 -14.99
N SER A 99 5.19 -3.32 -16.17
CA SER A 99 4.57 -2.00 -16.37
C SER A 99 3.05 -2.04 -16.29
N ALA A 100 2.45 -3.20 -16.57
CA ALA A 100 1.01 -3.43 -16.48
C ALA A 100 0.71 -4.87 -16.04
N GLU A 101 -0.47 -5.09 -15.49
CA GLU A 101 -1.02 -6.39 -15.11
C GLU A 101 -2.07 -6.88 -16.10
N SER A 102 -2.24 -8.21 -16.18
CA SER A 102 -3.29 -8.82 -17.00
C SER A 102 -4.67 -8.55 -16.42
N MET A 103 -5.65 -8.35 -17.31
CA MET A 103 -7.07 -8.27 -16.97
C MET A 103 -7.58 -9.53 -16.25
N ASP A 104 -6.97 -10.69 -16.49
CA ASP A 104 -7.37 -11.95 -15.83
C ASP A 104 -7.23 -11.90 -14.30
N LEU A 105 -6.34 -11.05 -13.78
CA LEU A 105 -6.15 -10.89 -12.33
C LEU A 105 -7.34 -10.20 -11.65
N VAL A 106 -8.18 -9.48 -12.39
CA VAL A 106 -9.40 -8.83 -11.87
C VAL A 106 -10.32 -9.85 -11.22
N VAL A 107 -10.40 -11.06 -11.78
CA VAL A 107 -11.20 -12.14 -11.20
C VAL A 107 -10.63 -12.60 -9.85
N ASN A 108 -9.30 -12.68 -9.74
CA ASN A 108 -8.65 -13.02 -8.47
C ASN A 108 -8.86 -11.93 -7.41
N TYR A 109 -8.75 -10.66 -7.81
CA TYR A 109 -9.04 -9.52 -6.95
C TYR A 109 -10.48 -9.53 -6.45
N ALA A 110 -11.45 -9.74 -7.35
CA ALA A 110 -12.87 -9.81 -7.00
C ALA A 110 -13.16 -10.93 -6.00
N LEU A 111 -12.62 -12.14 -6.22
CA LEU A 111 -12.85 -13.27 -5.31
C LEU A 111 -12.34 -13.01 -3.90
N ILE A 112 -11.16 -12.39 -3.77
CA ILE A 112 -10.59 -12.10 -2.47
C ILE A 112 -11.27 -10.89 -1.82
N ALA A 113 -11.69 -9.90 -2.61
CA ALA A 113 -12.48 -8.77 -2.13
C ALA A 113 -13.85 -9.23 -1.61
N ASP A 114 -14.50 -10.16 -2.29
CA ASP A 114 -15.76 -10.76 -1.83
C ASP A 114 -15.54 -11.53 -0.51
N PHE A 115 -14.48 -12.36 -0.43
CA PHE A 115 -14.09 -13.03 0.82
C PHE A 115 -13.72 -12.04 1.93
N SER A 116 -13.06 -10.91 1.62
CA SER A 116 -12.66 -9.97 2.65
C SER A 116 -13.83 -9.24 3.28
N VAL A 117 -14.97 -9.11 2.61
CA VAL A 117 -16.21 -8.60 3.23
C VAL A 117 -16.66 -9.47 4.40
N TYR A 118 -16.55 -10.80 4.26
CA TYR A 118 -16.83 -11.75 5.34
C TYR A 118 -15.93 -11.54 6.57
N VAL A 119 -14.69 -11.10 6.34
CA VAL A 119 -13.71 -10.82 7.41
C VAL A 119 -13.86 -9.40 7.98
N THR A 120 -14.13 -8.39 7.15
CA THR A 120 -14.20 -6.99 7.57
C THR A 120 -15.47 -6.68 8.36
N HIS A 121 -16.58 -7.37 8.10
CA HIS A 121 -17.82 -7.16 8.83
C HIS A 121 -17.70 -7.37 10.36
N PRO A 122 -17.22 -8.52 10.87
CA PRO A 122 -16.98 -8.69 12.31
C PRO A 122 -15.86 -7.78 12.82
N LEU A 123 -14.85 -7.48 12.01
CA LEU A 123 -13.76 -6.59 12.39
C LEU A 123 -14.23 -5.15 12.63
N LEU A 124 -15.14 -4.65 11.80
CA LEU A 124 -15.77 -3.33 11.96
C LEU A 124 -16.51 -3.23 13.30
N PHE A 125 -17.19 -4.30 13.72
CA PHE A 125 -17.86 -4.33 15.02
C PHE A 125 -16.84 -4.19 16.16
N VAL A 126 -15.72 -4.92 16.11
CA VAL A 126 -14.67 -4.82 17.13
C VAL A 126 -14.04 -3.42 17.14
N LEU A 127 -13.74 -2.85 15.97
CA LEU A 127 -13.15 -1.51 15.84
C LEU A 127 -14.06 -0.42 16.42
N LYS A 128 -15.38 -0.53 16.27
CA LYS A 128 -16.33 0.41 16.89
C LYS A 128 -16.30 0.39 18.42
N HIS A 129 -15.92 -0.74 19.02
CA HIS A 129 -15.80 -0.90 20.47
C HIS A 129 -14.36 -0.72 20.97
N SER A 130 -13.42 -0.34 20.09
CA SER A 130 -12.01 -0.22 20.45
C SER A 130 -11.72 0.82 21.53
N ALA A 131 -12.59 1.83 21.67
CA ALA A 131 -12.49 2.84 22.72
C ALA A 131 -12.77 2.30 24.14
N SER A 132 -13.54 1.20 24.26
CA SER A 132 -13.84 0.58 25.55
C SER A 132 -12.96 -0.64 25.84
N ARG A 133 -12.55 -1.37 24.80
CA ARG A 133 -11.64 -2.50 24.90
C ARG A 133 -10.57 -2.39 23.81
N PRO A 134 -9.28 -2.42 24.16
CA PRO A 134 -8.24 -2.41 23.15
C PRO A 134 -8.28 -3.68 22.30
N LEU A 135 -7.89 -3.53 21.03
CA LEU A 135 -7.72 -4.68 20.13
C LEU A 135 -6.65 -5.60 20.70
N ASN A 136 -6.95 -6.91 20.74
CA ASN A 136 -5.97 -7.90 21.13
C ASN A 136 -4.91 -8.11 20.03
N HIS A 137 -3.90 -8.92 20.34
CA HIS A 137 -2.77 -9.18 19.43
C HIS A 137 -3.24 -9.75 18.08
N GLU A 138 -4.21 -10.68 18.09
CA GLU A 138 -4.72 -11.30 16.88
C GLU A 138 -5.49 -10.31 16.00
N GLU A 139 -6.35 -9.49 16.61
CA GLU A 139 -7.15 -8.43 15.98
C GLU A 139 -6.24 -7.41 15.28
N GLN A 140 -5.18 -6.96 15.95
CA GLN A 140 -4.22 -6.03 15.38
C GLN A 140 -3.48 -6.64 14.18
N ILE A 141 -3.06 -7.90 14.27
CA ILE A 141 -2.38 -8.59 13.14
C ILE A 141 -3.32 -8.69 11.94
N LEU A 142 -4.58 -9.06 12.15
CA LEU A 142 -5.54 -9.13 11.06
C LEU A 142 -5.77 -7.75 10.42
N CYS A 143 -5.93 -6.68 11.22
CA CYS A 143 -6.06 -5.32 10.70
C CYS A 143 -4.88 -4.95 9.80
N GLY A 144 -3.64 -5.20 10.25
CA GLY A 144 -2.44 -4.90 9.47
C GLY A 144 -2.37 -5.64 8.13
N GLU A 145 -2.69 -6.93 8.10
CA GLU A 145 -2.66 -7.72 6.87
C GLU A 145 -3.84 -7.38 5.92
N VAL A 146 -5.03 -7.06 6.45
CA VAL A 146 -6.18 -6.57 5.67
C VAL A 146 -5.87 -5.20 5.06
N ALA A 147 -5.34 -4.25 5.84
CA ALA A 147 -4.94 -2.94 5.35
C ALA A 147 -3.90 -3.05 4.23
N SER A 148 -2.88 -3.90 4.41
CA SER A 148 -1.86 -4.09 3.38
C SER A 148 -2.40 -4.79 2.12
N PHE A 149 -3.36 -5.71 2.24
CA PHE A 149 -4.03 -6.30 1.07
C PHE A 149 -4.80 -5.22 0.30
N TYR A 150 -5.61 -4.39 0.97
CA TYR A 150 -6.38 -3.35 0.30
C TYR A 150 -5.49 -2.25 -0.29
N ALA A 151 -4.37 -1.89 0.35
CA ALA A 151 -3.41 -0.93 -0.20
C ALA A 151 -2.67 -1.47 -1.43
N MET A 152 -2.42 -2.77 -1.47
CA MET A 152 -1.92 -3.46 -2.65
C MET A 152 -2.96 -3.42 -3.78
N LEU A 153 -4.23 -3.73 -3.47
CA LEU A 153 -5.34 -3.72 -4.41
C LEU A 153 -5.61 -2.33 -5.00
N ALA A 154 -5.71 -1.30 -4.16
CA ALA A 154 -5.93 0.09 -4.58
C ALA A 154 -4.85 0.56 -5.57
N ARG A 155 -3.57 0.36 -5.22
CA ARG A 155 -2.43 0.76 -6.07
C ARG A 155 -2.34 -0.04 -7.36
N GLN A 156 -2.65 -1.34 -7.35
CA GLN A 156 -2.46 -2.20 -8.53
C GLN A 156 -3.61 -2.16 -9.52
N THR A 157 -4.82 -1.80 -9.09
CA THR A 157 -6.00 -1.79 -9.96
C THR A 157 -5.83 -0.83 -11.14
N SER A 158 -5.14 0.29 -10.93
CA SER A 158 -4.82 1.28 -11.97
C SER A 158 -3.83 0.77 -13.03
N TYR A 159 -3.02 -0.23 -12.69
CA TYR A 159 -2.03 -0.83 -13.60
C TYR A 159 -2.56 -2.05 -14.36
N VAL A 160 -3.79 -2.49 -14.11
CA VAL A 160 -4.44 -3.54 -14.90
C VAL A 160 -4.79 -2.96 -16.27
N LYS A 161 -4.34 -3.60 -17.36
CA LYS A 161 -4.62 -3.10 -18.71
C LYS A 161 -6.03 -3.52 -19.16
N TYR A 162 -6.98 -2.58 -19.12
CA TYR A 162 -8.35 -2.77 -19.61
C TYR A 162 -8.52 -2.32 -21.06
N SER A 163 -7.92 -1.18 -21.41
CA SER A 163 -8.00 -0.59 -22.75
C SER A 163 -6.71 0.18 -23.08
N SER A 164 -6.50 0.49 -24.36
CA SER A 164 -5.46 1.42 -24.81
C SER A 164 -5.87 2.88 -24.71
N ASP A 165 -7.18 3.17 -24.67
CA ASP A 165 -7.70 4.52 -24.50
C ASP A 165 -7.68 4.93 -23.03
N TYR A 166 -7.07 6.09 -22.74
CA TYR A 166 -6.98 6.65 -21.40
C TYR A 166 -8.35 6.85 -20.73
N GLN A 167 -9.36 7.33 -21.46
CA GLN A 167 -10.68 7.60 -20.87
C GLN A 167 -11.38 6.30 -20.48
N VAL A 168 -11.30 5.29 -21.36
CA VAL A 168 -11.86 3.95 -21.11
C VAL A 168 -11.10 3.27 -19.97
N GLN A 169 -9.77 3.38 -19.94
CA GLN A 169 -8.93 2.85 -18.86
C GLN A 169 -9.28 3.49 -17.51
N LYS A 170 -9.47 4.80 -17.46
CA LYS A 170 -9.89 5.52 -16.25
C LYS A 170 -11.26 5.05 -15.76
N TRP A 171 -12.25 5.00 -16.65
CA TRP A 171 -13.60 4.53 -16.35
C TRP A 171 -13.63 3.08 -15.87
N ALA A 172 -12.90 2.18 -16.55
CA ALA A 172 -12.83 0.77 -16.15
C ALA A 172 -12.12 0.58 -14.79
N THR A 173 -11.11 1.39 -14.50
CA THR A 173 -10.43 1.40 -13.20
C THR A 173 -11.39 1.84 -12.08
N GLU A 174 -12.20 2.88 -12.32
CA GLU A 174 -13.21 3.34 -11.37
C GLU A 174 -14.23 2.23 -11.06
N ILE A 175 -14.77 1.56 -12.09
CA ILE A 175 -15.70 0.44 -11.92
C ILE A 175 -15.06 -0.74 -11.17
N ALA A 176 -13.82 -1.07 -11.48
CA ALA A 176 -13.11 -2.16 -10.80
C ALA A 176 -12.92 -1.85 -9.30
N LEU A 177 -12.52 -0.63 -8.97
CA LEU A 177 -12.42 -0.18 -7.58
C LEU A 177 -13.79 -0.19 -6.88
N GLU A 178 -14.86 0.28 -7.54
CA GLU A 178 -16.22 0.19 -6.99
C GLU A 178 -16.69 -1.24 -6.73
N LYS A 179 -16.18 -2.21 -7.49
CA LYS A 179 -16.46 -3.64 -7.26
C LYS A 179 -15.66 -4.20 -6.08
N PHE A 180 -14.43 -3.73 -5.88
CA PHE A 180 -13.53 -4.24 -4.83
C PHE A 180 -13.73 -3.60 -3.46
N PHE A 181 -14.16 -2.34 -3.44
CA PHE A 181 -14.34 -1.55 -2.23
C PHE A 181 -15.82 -1.37 -1.94
N THR A 182 -16.23 -1.84 -0.76
CA THR A 182 -17.59 -1.59 -0.23
C THR A 182 -17.54 -0.48 0.82
N THR A 183 -18.68 0.16 1.10
CA THR A 183 -18.80 1.11 2.20
C THR A 183 -18.39 0.49 3.55
N ALA A 184 -18.67 -0.80 3.76
CA ALA A 184 -18.24 -1.52 4.96
C ALA A 184 -16.71 -1.65 5.05
N THR A 185 -16.06 -1.98 3.93
CA THR A 185 -14.59 -2.00 3.84
C THR A 185 -14.00 -0.63 4.16
N LEU A 186 -14.50 0.44 3.54
CA LEU A 186 -14.01 1.80 3.78
C LEU A 186 -14.17 2.22 5.24
N ARG A 187 -15.33 1.96 5.84
CA ARG A 187 -15.57 2.21 7.27
C ARG A 187 -14.65 1.41 8.18
N THR A 188 -14.29 0.18 7.78
CA THR A 188 -13.34 -0.65 8.53
C THR A 188 -11.95 -0.04 8.49
N LEU A 189 -11.47 0.40 7.31
CA LEU A 189 -10.18 1.06 7.15
C LEU A 189 -10.11 2.39 7.92
N VAL A 190 -11.18 3.18 7.89
CA VAL A 190 -11.30 4.39 8.72
C VAL A 190 -11.28 4.03 10.21
N GLY A 191 -11.96 2.95 10.62
CA GLY A 191 -11.90 2.45 12.00
C GLY A 191 -10.48 2.05 12.43
N MET A 192 -9.70 1.42 11.55
CA MET A 192 -8.29 1.10 11.80
C MET A 192 -7.44 2.36 11.98
N LEU A 193 -7.65 3.38 11.14
CA LEU A 193 -6.97 4.67 11.25
C LEU A 193 -7.30 5.36 12.59
N LEU A 194 -8.58 5.40 12.96
CA LEU A 194 -9.04 6.01 14.21
C LEU A 194 -8.48 5.29 15.45
N PHE A 195 -8.35 3.96 15.40
CA PHE A 195 -7.73 3.20 16.47
C PHE A 195 -6.28 3.64 16.73
N ASP A 196 -5.49 3.84 15.68
CA ASP A 196 -4.11 4.33 15.82
C ASP A 196 -4.07 5.77 16.35
N ILE A 197 -4.93 6.65 15.84
CA ILE A 197 -5.05 8.04 16.29
C ILE A 197 -5.37 8.14 17.79
N GLN A 198 -6.21 7.25 18.31
CA GLN A 198 -6.56 7.22 19.74
C GLN A 198 -5.35 6.89 20.63
N ILE A 199 -4.43 6.08 20.13
CA ILE A 199 -3.18 5.73 20.82
C ILE A 199 -2.23 6.93 20.81
N ASP A 200 -2.07 7.58 19.66
CA ASP A 200 -1.20 8.75 19.46
C ASP A 200 -1.72 10.03 20.13
N ALA A 201 -3.02 10.11 20.41
CA ALA A 201 -3.64 11.23 21.13
C ALA A 201 -3.17 11.35 22.59
N GLY A 202 -2.38 10.41 23.10
CA GLY A 202 -1.78 10.49 24.44
C GLY A 202 -2.81 10.41 25.57
N THR A 203 -3.99 9.83 25.29
CA THR A 203 -5.00 9.56 26.31
C THR A 203 -4.49 8.51 27.28
N ALA A 204 -4.99 8.48 28.52
CA ALA A 204 -4.61 7.44 29.50
C ALA A 204 -4.85 6.02 28.95
N HIS A 205 -5.91 5.84 28.14
CA HIS A 205 -6.18 4.60 27.43
C HIS A 205 -5.16 4.33 26.31
N GLY A 206 -4.80 5.33 25.51
CA GLY A 206 -3.77 5.23 24.47
C GLY A 206 -2.38 4.88 25.02
N SER A 207 -1.96 5.53 26.11
CA SER A 207 -0.70 5.21 26.80
C SER A 207 -0.69 3.77 27.32
N TYR A 208 -1.81 3.29 27.89
CA TYR A 208 -1.96 1.89 28.30
C TYR A 208 -1.78 0.91 27.13
N ILE A 209 -2.43 1.16 25.99
CA ILE A 209 -2.31 0.33 24.79
C ILE A 209 -0.87 0.32 24.26
N SER A 210 -0.24 1.50 24.21
CA SER A 210 1.14 1.66 23.74
C SER A 210 2.13 0.83 24.57
N HIS A 211 1.95 0.81 25.90
CA HIS A 211 2.76 -0.03 26.79
C HIS A 211 2.45 -1.53 26.67
N LEU A 212 1.18 -1.91 26.57
CA LEU A 212 0.76 -3.31 26.51
C LEU A 212 1.17 -4.01 25.19
N PHE A 213 1.22 -3.26 24.09
CA PHE A 213 1.51 -3.76 22.74
C PHE A 213 2.65 -2.99 22.06
N ALA A 214 3.71 -2.69 22.81
CA ALA A 214 4.87 -1.96 22.28
C ALA A 214 5.55 -2.69 21.11
N ASP A 215 5.54 -4.02 21.14
CA ASP A 215 6.04 -4.91 20.08
C ASP A 215 5.31 -4.74 18.74
N LEU A 216 4.02 -4.38 18.79
CA LEU A 216 3.19 -4.17 17.61
C LEU A 216 3.23 -2.74 17.07
N ALA A 217 3.98 -1.81 17.68
CA ALA A 217 4.05 -0.43 17.22
C ALA A 217 4.45 -0.29 15.73
N PRO A 218 5.48 -1.00 15.21
CA PRO A 218 5.83 -0.90 13.79
C PRO A 218 4.72 -1.40 12.86
N MET A 219 3.92 -2.37 13.31
CA MET A 219 2.81 -2.90 12.53
C MET A 219 1.63 -1.92 12.50
N ARG A 220 1.34 -1.25 13.61
CA ARG A 220 0.31 -0.20 13.68
C ARG A 220 0.67 0.99 12.80
N GLU A 221 1.92 1.43 12.84
CA GLU A 221 2.44 2.47 11.93
C GLU A 221 2.23 2.09 10.47
N ARG A 222 2.60 0.85 10.10
CA ARG A 222 2.36 0.33 8.75
C ARG A 222 0.88 0.29 8.39
N MET A 223 0.02 -0.12 9.32
CA MET A 223 -1.42 -0.15 9.12
C MET A 223 -1.97 1.25 8.83
N ARG A 224 -1.55 2.28 9.59
CA ARG A 224 -1.91 3.67 9.33
C ARG A 224 -1.53 4.09 7.91
N ILE A 225 -0.28 3.90 7.53
CA ILE A 225 0.23 4.29 6.20
C ILE A 225 -0.53 3.58 5.08
N GLU A 226 -0.80 2.28 5.23
CA GLU A 226 -1.54 1.51 4.22
C GLU A 226 -3.02 1.93 4.16
N CYS A 227 -3.66 2.25 5.29
CA CYS A 227 -5.01 2.81 5.32
C CYS A 227 -5.07 4.17 4.62
N LEU A 228 -4.14 5.08 4.90
CA LEU A 228 -4.05 6.38 4.23
C LEU A 228 -3.84 6.21 2.72
N THR A 229 -2.94 5.31 2.32
CA THR A 229 -2.70 4.97 0.90
C THR A 229 -3.98 4.49 0.22
N VAL A 230 -4.80 3.66 0.88
CA VAL A 230 -6.07 3.20 0.29
C VAL A 230 -7.04 4.37 0.13
N LEU A 231 -7.21 5.17 1.18
CA LEU A 231 -8.15 6.28 1.17
C LEU A 231 -7.76 7.33 0.14
N SER A 232 -6.47 7.65 -0.01
CA SER A 232 -5.98 8.60 -1.02
C SER A 232 -6.22 8.11 -2.44
N GLU A 233 -5.90 6.85 -2.74
CA GLU A 233 -6.16 6.24 -4.06
C GLU A 233 -7.66 6.19 -4.37
N VAL A 234 -8.52 5.87 -3.40
CA VAL A 234 -9.99 5.85 -3.59
C VAL A 234 -10.53 7.26 -3.84
N VAL A 235 -10.09 8.26 -3.06
CA VAL A 235 -10.48 9.67 -3.26
C VAL A 235 -10.03 10.17 -4.63
N GLN A 236 -8.82 9.82 -5.05
CA GLN A 236 -8.24 10.21 -6.33
C GLN A 236 -8.97 9.60 -7.53
N ARG A 237 -9.33 8.31 -7.45
CA ARG A 237 -9.78 7.52 -8.60
C ARG A 237 -11.30 7.35 -8.69
N CYS A 238 -12.02 7.46 -7.58
CA CYS A 238 -13.47 7.28 -7.51
C CYS A 238 -14.15 8.50 -6.85
N PRO A 239 -13.98 9.72 -7.38
CA PRO A 239 -14.41 10.94 -6.70
C PRO A 239 -15.94 11.06 -6.56
N SER A 240 -16.69 10.41 -7.44
CA SER A 240 -18.15 10.51 -7.55
C SER A 240 -18.90 9.85 -6.38
N ARG A 241 -18.45 8.67 -5.95
CA ARG A 241 -19.15 7.84 -4.96
C ARG A 241 -18.25 7.44 -3.79
N LEU A 242 -17.27 6.56 -4.02
CA LEU A 242 -16.45 6.02 -2.93
C LEU A 242 -15.54 7.07 -2.28
N GLY A 243 -15.04 8.04 -3.04
CA GLY A 243 -14.25 9.15 -2.52
C GLY A 243 -15.05 9.99 -1.52
N TYR A 244 -16.33 10.28 -1.85
CA TYR A 244 -17.23 10.96 -0.92
C TYR A 244 -17.50 10.11 0.32
N GLU A 245 -17.82 8.82 0.17
CA GLU A 245 -18.06 7.91 1.30
C GLU A 245 -16.85 7.82 2.25
N ALA A 246 -15.62 7.80 1.69
CA ALA A 246 -14.38 7.77 2.47
C ALA A 246 -14.18 9.05 3.28
N LEU A 247 -14.37 10.22 2.67
CA LEU A 247 -14.28 11.51 3.33
C LEU A 247 -15.40 11.70 4.36
N GLU A 248 -16.63 11.34 4.01
CA GLU A 248 -17.78 11.37 4.92
C GLU A 248 -17.52 10.51 6.16
N ALA A 249 -17.01 9.27 6.00
CA ALA A 249 -16.70 8.41 7.13
C ALA A 249 -15.68 9.04 8.11
N LEU A 250 -14.67 9.75 7.59
CA LEU A 250 -13.71 10.50 8.42
C LEU A 250 -14.37 11.70 9.11
N GLN A 251 -15.18 12.47 8.39
CA GLN A 251 -15.84 13.66 8.97
C GLN A 251 -16.91 13.26 9.99
N VAL A 252 -17.65 12.19 9.77
CA VAL A 252 -18.61 11.66 10.74
C VAL A 252 -17.92 11.25 12.03
N ALA A 253 -16.77 10.58 11.93
CA ALA A 253 -15.97 10.21 13.09
C ALA A 253 -15.44 11.43 13.86
N ARG A 254 -15.05 12.50 13.16
CA ARG A 254 -14.59 13.75 13.77
C ARG A 254 -15.72 14.54 14.43
N VAL A 255 -16.83 14.74 13.71
CA VAL A 255 -17.91 15.66 14.09
C VAL A 255 -18.87 15.00 15.06
N PHE A 256 -19.37 13.79 14.76
CA PHE A 256 -20.41 13.14 15.55
C PHE A 256 -19.86 12.24 16.66
N ASN A 257 -18.72 11.57 16.41
CA ASN A 257 -18.10 10.70 17.43
C ASN A 257 -17.03 11.42 18.25
N HIS A 258 -16.78 12.72 17.99
CA HIS A 258 -15.79 13.55 18.68
C HIS A 258 -14.39 12.92 18.76
N HIS A 259 -14.00 12.12 17.77
CA HIS A 259 -12.64 11.61 17.72
C HIS A 259 -11.66 12.76 17.43
N PRO A 260 -10.54 12.86 18.17
CA PRO A 260 -9.55 13.92 17.97
C PRO A 260 -8.70 13.64 16.72
N ILE A 261 -9.30 13.79 15.53
CA ILE A 261 -8.57 13.70 14.27
C ILE A 261 -7.74 14.98 14.09
N ARG A 262 -6.41 14.84 14.13
CA ARG A 262 -5.49 15.95 13.88
C ARG A 262 -5.63 16.42 12.42
N ASN A 263 -5.61 17.74 12.21
CA ASN A 263 -5.64 18.31 10.86
C ASN A 263 -4.49 17.77 9.99
N SER A 264 -3.33 17.45 10.58
CA SER A 264 -2.19 16.88 9.88
C SER A 264 -2.52 15.61 9.09
N ILE A 265 -3.42 14.76 9.60
CA ILE A 265 -3.81 13.50 8.93
C ILE A 265 -4.72 13.79 7.72
N GLN A 266 -5.59 14.80 7.84
CA GLN A 266 -6.42 15.24 6.72
C GLN A 266 -5.55 15.89 5.63
N TYR A 267 -4.55 16.67 6.03
CA TYR A 267 -3.56 17.22 5.10
C TYR A 267 -2.75 16.12 4.42
N GLU A 268 -2.28 15.11 5.17
CA GLU A 268 -1.54 13.96 4.61
C GLU A 268 -2.38 13.19 3.59
N LEU A 269 -3.66 12.92 3.90
CA LEU A 269 -4.58 12.25 2.97
C LEU A 269 -4.74 13.02 1.65
N LEU A 270 -4.95 14.34 1.73
CA LEU A 270 -5.13 15.19 0.55
C LEU A 270 -3.82 15.36 -0.23
N ASP A 271 -2.69 15.50 0.48
CA ASP A 271 -1.36 15.57 -0.13
C ASP A 271 -1.02 14.28 -0.88
N ASP A 272 -1.34 13.12 -0.31
CA ASP A 272 -1.16 11.83 -0.96
C ASP A 272 -2.04 11.68 -2.21
N ALA A 273 -3.30 12.14 -2.15
CA ALA A 273 -4.19 12.13 -3.31
C ALA A 273 -3.66 13.04 -4.44
N ASN A 274 -3.19 14.23 -4.10
CA ASN A 274 -2.56 15.17 -5.04
C ASN A 274 -1.25 14.62 -5.63
N THR A 275 -0.42 14.00 -4.79
CA THR A 275 0.80 13.31 -5.21
C THR A 275 0.48 12.15 -6.16
N GLY A 276 -0.63 11.44 -5.92
CA GLY A 276 -1.15 10.40 -6.80
C GLY A 276 -1.58 10.94 -8.18
N HIS A 277 -2.22 12.11 -8.24
CA HIS A 277 -2.54 12.79 -9.50
C HIS A 277 -1.28 13.15 -10.27
N PHE A 278 -0.31 13.78 -9.60
CA PHE A 278 0.98 14.12 -10.18
C PHE A 278 1.73 12.88 -10.72
N ARG A 279 1.76 11.79 -9.94
CA ARG A 279 2.37 10.52 -10.35
C ARG A 279 1.74 9.98 -11.63
N SER A 280 0.41 9.98 -11.71
CA SER A 280 -0.32 9.45 -12.87
C SER A 280 -0.04 10.29 -14.13
N THR A 281 -0.01 11.61 -14.00
CA THR A 281 0.33 12.52 -15.10
C THR A 281 1.79 12.36 -15.55
N LEU A 282 2.71 12.20 -14.61
CA LEU A 282 4.13 11.95 -14.92
C LEU A 282 4.32 10.59 -15.62
N GLU A 283 3.63 9.53 -15.20
CA GLU A 283 3.65 8.23 -15.88
C GLU A 283 3.20 8.31 -17.34
N LEU A 284 2.11 9.04 -17.61
CA LEU A 284 1.62 9.27 -18.97
C LEU A 284 2.64 10.04 -19.81
N LEU A 285 3.17 11.15 -19.30
CA LEU A 285 4.17 11.97 -19.98
C LEU A 285 5.44 11.16 -20.31
N LEU A 286 5.96 10.42 -19.33
CA LEU A 286 7.12 9.57 -19.53
C LEU A 286 6.84 8.48 -20.55
N SER A 287 5.64 7.90 -20.53
CA SER A 287 5.26 6.83 -21.45
C SER A 287 5.12 7.32 -22.89
N GLU A 288 4.54 8.51 -23.10
CA GLU A 288 4.46 9.15 -24.41
C GLU A 288 5.83 9.57 -24.94
N HIS A 289 6.65 10.21 -24.10
CA HIS A 289 7.96 10.69 -24.51
C HIS A 289 8.91 9.54 -24.86
N SER A 290 8.85 8.43 -24.13
CA SER A 290 9.72 7.28 -24.34
C SER A 290 9.12 6.20 -25.26
N GLN A 291 7.86 6.35 -25.69
CA GLN A 291 7.12 5.39 -26.51
C GLN A 291 7.10 3.97 -25.91
N ARG A 292 7.09 3.89 -24.58
CA ARG A 292 7.05 2.64 -23.81
C ARG A 292 6.29 2.87 -22.51
N ALA A 293 5.63 1.84 -21.97
CA ALA A 293 4.93 1.96 -20.71
C ALA A 293 5.90 2.11 -19.53
N GLU A 294 6.09 3.34 -19.04
CA GLU A 294 6.88 3.63 -17.85
C GLU A 294 5.98 3.68 -16.62
N ARG A 295 6.35 2.91 -15.60
CA ARG A 295 5.67 2.89 -14.30
C ARG A 295 6.55 3.53 -13.26
N ILE A 296 6.01 4.47 -12.49
CA ILE A 296 6.68 5.03 -11.32
C ILE A 296 6.54 4.04 -10.18
N LEU A 297 7.67 3.64 -9.60
CA LEU A 297 7.75 2.76 -8.45
C LEU A 297 7.75 3.55 -7.14
N GLN A 298 8.47 4.67 -7.12
CA GLN A 298 8.56 5.57 -5.97
C GLN A 298 8.64 7.01 -6.45
N LEU A 299 7.96 7.89 -5.72
CA LEU A 299 8.05 9.33 -5.88
C LEU A 299 8.34 9.94 -4.50
N ALA A 300 9.25 10.89 -4.44
CA ALA A 300 9.58 11.59 -3.19
C ALA A 300 10.01 13.03 -3.47
N VAL A 301 9.56 13.96 -2.63
CA VAL A 301 10.08 15.33 -2.59
C VAL A 301 11.37 15.32 -1.78
N ILE A 302 12.44 15.86 -2.36
CA ILE A 302 13.79 15.80 -1.83
C ILE A 302 14.49 17.15 -1.95
N HIS A 303 15.54 17.34 -1.16
CA HIS A 303 16.58 18.31 -1.47
C HIS A 303 17.68 17.58 -2.26
N TRP A 304 17.85 17.99 -3.51
CA TRP A 304 18.85 17.41 -4.42
C TRP A 304 20.11 18.25 -4.42
N TRP A 305 21.24 17.57 -4.32
CA TRP A 305 22.56 18.15 -4.50
C TRP A 305 23.41 17.27 -5.42
N THR A 306 24.18 17.91 -6.29
CA THR A 306 25.13 17.27 -7.20
C THR A 306 26.34 18.18 -7.34
N PRO A 307 27.57 17.63 -7.39
CA PRO A 307 28.78 18.43 -7.57
C PRO A 307 28.74 19.29 -8.85
N THR A 308 28.13 18.82 -9.93
CA THR A 308 28.10 19.55 -11.21
C THR A 308 27.19 20.76 -11.23
N SER A 309 26.15 20.78 -10.40
CA SER A 309 25.11 21.82 -10.46
C SER A 309 25.06 22.69 -9.20
N HIS A 310 25.65 22.24 -8.08
CA HIS A 310 25.46 22.84 -6.77
C HIS A 310 26.75 23.05 -5.97
N LEU A 311 27.90 23.15 -6.65
CA LEU A 311 29.18 23.34 -5.97
C LEU A 311 29.22 24.65 -5.15
N ASP A 312 28.54 25.70 -5.63
CA ASP A 312 28.44 27.02 -5.00
C ASP A 312 27.01 27.44 -4.60
N THR A 313 26.03 26.53 -4.68
CA THR A 313 24.61 26.85 -4.41
C THR A 313 23.98 25.88 -3.42
N THR A 314 22.96 26.35 -2.70
CA THR A 314 22.20 25.52 -1.77
C THR A 314 21.44 24.41 -2.50
N PRO A 315 21.28 23.22 -1.91
CA PRO A 315 20.45 22.14 -2.47
C PRO A 315 19.06 22.63 -2.84
N VAL A 316 18.58 22.25 -4.02
CA VAL A 316 17.27 22.69 -4.53
C VAL A 316 16.22 21.64 -4.22
N ARG A 317 15.03 22.10 -3.83
CA ARG A 317 13.90 21.21 -3.56
C ARG A 317 13.29 20.71 -4.88
N GLN A 318 13.33 19.41 -5.08
CA GLN A 318 12.93 18.74 -6.33
C GLN A 318 12.21 17.43 -6.06
N ILE A 319 11.77 16.76 -7.11
CA ILE A 319 11.12 15.45 -7.04
C ILE A 319 12.04 14.40 -7.65
N VAL A 320 12.29 13.34 -6.89
CA VAL A 320 12.83 12.10 -7.42
C VAL A 320 11.69 11.20 -7.83
N ALA A 321 11.71 10.76 -9.09
CA ALA A 321 10.85 9.70 -9.60
C ALA A 321 11.70 8.50 -10.02
N VAL A 322 11.48 7.37 -9.34
CA VAL A 322 12.11 6.08 -9.63
C VAL A 322 11.13 5.30 -10.49
N SER A 323 11.41 5.11 -11.78
CA SER A 323 10.58 4.29 -12.68
C SER A 323 11.12 2.87 -12.80
N ASN A 324 10.38 1.97 -13.45
CA ASN A 324 10.87 0.64 -13.81
C ASN A 324 12.07 0.66 -14.78
N TYR A 325 12.39 1.79 -15.42
CA TYR A 325 13.48 1.89 -16.41
C TYR A 325 14.59 2.87 -16.07
N ALA A 326 14.27 3.97 -15.40
CA ALA A 326 15.21 5.04 -15.16
C ALA A 326 14.90 5.80 -13.87
N PHE A 327 15.92 6.51 -13.41
CA PHE A 327 15.86 7.44 -12.31
C PHE A 327 15.73 8.85 -12.87
N TYR A 328 14.74 9.60 -12.40
CA TYR A 328 14.43 10.95 -12.87
C TYR A 328 14.52 11.95 -11.74
N ILE A 329 15.11 13.09 -12.05
CA ILE A 329 15.02 14.31 -11.25
C ILE A 329 14.09 15.26 -12.01
N VAL A 330 13.04 15.70 -11.33
CA VAL A 330 11.97 16.53 -11.90
C VAL A 330 11.83 17.79 -11.05
N ASP A 331 11.60 18.93 -11.70
CA ASP A 331 11.30 20.16 -10.96
C ASP A 331 10.04 19.98 -10.13
N LYS A 332 10.08 20.46 -8.89
CA LYS A 332 8.90 20.46 -8.01
C LYS A 332 7.89 21.46 -8.59
N PRO A 333 6.67 21.03 -8.94
CA PRO A 333 5.66 21.95 -9.43
C PRO A 333 5.06 22.75 -8.26
N ASP A 334 4.58 23.96 -8.57
CA ASP A 334 3.91 24.85 -7.60
C ASP A 334 2.65 24.16 -7.03
N GLY A 335 2.45 24.24 -5.72
CA GLY A 335 1.30 23.67 -5.01
C GLY A 335 1.46 22.22 -4.50
N LEU A 336 2.43 21.43 -4.97
CA LEU A 336 2.68 20.10 -4.39
C LEU A 336 3.35 20.28 -3.02
N ARG A 337 2.76 19.77 -1.91
CA ARG A 337 3.28 19.98 -0.55
C ARG A 337 3.55 21.45 -0.20
N ASP A 338 2.76 22.38 -0.70
CA ASP A 338 2.78 23.79 -0.29
C ASP A 338 1.44 24.19 0.35
N PRO A 339 1.39 24.43 1.66
CA PRO A 339 0.14 24.79 2.34
C PRO A 339 -0.40 26.17 1.93
N SER A 340 0.39 27.01 1.25
CA SER A 340 0.03 28.38 0.88
C SER A 340 -0.54 28.51 -0.53
N THR A 341 -0.34 27.51 -1.40
CA THR A 341 -0.84 27.49 -2.78
C THR A 341 -1.66 26.23 -3.03
N PRO A 342 -3.01 26.30 -2.94
CA PRO A 342 -3.86 25.15 -3.20
C PRO A 342 -3.77 24.72 -4.68
N GLU A 343 -3.46 23.44 -4.85
CA GLU A 343 -3.76 22.55 -5.99
C GLU A 343 -3.77 23.17 -7.39
N VAL A 344 -2.65 23.02 -8.10
CA VAL A 344 -2.67 23.09 -9.56
C VAL A 344 -3.17 21.73 -10.08
N GLU A 345 -4.37 21.66 -10.62
CA GLU A 345 -4.83 20.46 -11.33
C GLU A 345 -3.88 20.14 -12.49
N TYR A 346 -3.06 19.10 -12.33
CA TYR A 346 -2.13 18.65 -13.37
C TYR A 346 -2.88 17.84 -14.44
N HIS A 347 -3.59 18.55 -15.31
CA HIS A 347 -4.19 17.96 -16.50
C HIS A 347 -3.11 17.68 -17.54
N HIS A 348 -3.04 16.44 -18.01
CA HIS A 348 -2.18 16.03 -19.14
C HIS A 348 -2.34 16.94 -20.38
N GLN A 349 -3.57 17.43 -20.62
CA GLN A 349 -3.88 18.32 -21.74
C GLN A 349 -3.54 19.80 -21.49
N LYS A 350 -3.55 20.26 -20.23
CA LYS A 350 -3.25 21.66 -19.87
C LYS A 350 -1.85 21.71 -19.29
N SER A 351 -0.89 21.84 -20.19
CA SER A 351 0.55 21.95 -20.00
C SER A 351 1.04 22.92 -18.90
N GLY A 352 0.84 22.59 -17.62
CA GLY A 352 1.81 22.93 -16.58
C GLY A 352 3.05 22.08 -16.86
N ARG A 353 4.07 22.65 -17.51
CA ARG A 353 5.21 21.89 -18.06
C ARG A 353 6.01 21.23 -16.93
N ILE A 354 5.73 19.96 -16.66
CA ILE A 354 6.60 19.12 -15.84
C ILE A 354 7.96 19.06 -16.53
N ARG A 355 8.98 19.67 -15.92
CA ARG A 355 10.34 19.70 -16.46
C ARG A 355 11.19 18.60 -15.85
N ILE A 356 11.67 17.70 -16.70
CA ILE A 356 12.68 16.71 -16.31
C ILE A 356 14.04 17.40 -16.34
N VAL A 357 14.66 17.52 -15.17
CA VAL A 357 15.98 18.14 -14.99
C VAL A 357 17.07 17.16 -15.39
N GLN A 358 16.94 15.91 -14.93
CA GLN A 358 17.92 14.88 -15.24
C GLN A 358 17.27 13.50 -15.38
N LYS A 359 17.80 12.70 -16.32
CA LYS A 359 17.44 11.30 -16.54
C LYS A 359 18.70 10.44 -16.42
N LYS A 360 18.71 9.51 -15.48
CA LYS A 360 19.81 8.55 -15.27
C LYS A 360 19.33 7.12 -15.47
N ARG A 361 20.09 6.31 -16.20
CA ARG A 361 19.74 4.90 -16.48
C ARG A 361 20.33 4.00 -15.41
N TYR A 362 19.57 3.00 -14.94
CA TYR A 362 20.06 2.06 -13.92
C TYR A 362 21.33 1.29 -14.31
N LYS A 363 21.56 1.05 -15.61
CA LYS A 363 22.81 0.44 -16.09
C LYS A 363 24.07 1.23 -15.74
N ASN A 364 23.93 2.54 -15.49
CA ASN A 364 25.04 3.43 -15.12
C ASN A 364 25.15 3.59 -13.60
N MET A 365 24.25 3.01 -12.80
CA MET A 365 24.30 3.10 -11.35
C MET A 365 25.43 2.22 -10.83
N THR A 366 26.30 2.77 -9.99
CA THR A 366 27.46 2.06 -9.40
C THR A 366 27.15 1.58 -7.99
N ARG A 367 26.58 2.45 -7.17
CA ARG A 367 26.28 2.18 -5.76
C ARG A 367 25.17 3.07 -5.24
N VAL A 368 24.53 2.59 -4.19
CA VAL A 368 23.56 3.32 -3.39
C VAL A 368 24.06 3.28 -1.96
N VAL A 369 24.38 4.44 -1.40
CA VAL A 369 24.93 4.59 -0.05
C VAL A 369 23.88 5.25 0.83
N LYS A 370 23.46 4.55 1.88
CA LYS A 370 22.54 5.10 2.88
C LYS A 370 23.33 5.92 3.90
N GLY A 371 22.83 7.09 4.25
CA GLY A 371 23.38 7.92 5.31
C GLY A 371 23.37 7.23 6.69
N PHE A 372 24.47 7.40 7.42
CA PHE A 372 24.62 7.04 8.83
C PHE A 372 25.36 8.18 9.55
N PRO A 373 24.95 8.61 10.76
CA PRO A 373 23.90 8.04 11.62
C PRO A 373 22.48 8.52 11.31
N SER A 374 22.30 9.64 10.61
CA SER A 374 20.98 10.09 10.16
C SER A 374 20.55 9.33 8.91
N HIS A 375 19.40 8.66 8.98
CA HIS A 375 18.81 7.92 7.85
C HIS A 375 18.09 8.81 6.84
N ASP A 376 18.31 10.13 6.92
CA ASP A 376 17.53 11.15 6.22
C ASP A 376 18.15 11.51 4.86
N TRP A 377 19.30 10.91 4.52
CA TRP A 377 19.94 11.12 3.22
C TRP A 377 20.45 9.83 2.58
N LEU A 378 20.57 9.88 1.26
CA LEU A 378 20.96 8.82 0.35
C LEU A 378 21.93 9.41 -0.67
N ALA A 379 23.05 8.75 -0.95
CA ALA A 379 23.88 9.07 -2.11
C ALA A 379 23.75 7.98 -3.17
N VAL A 380 23.54 8.38 -4.42
CA VAL A 380 23.50 7.48 -5.57
C VAL A 380 24.67 7.79 -6.48
N GLY A 381 25.54 6.82 -6.68
CA GLY A 381 26.70 6.90 -7.56
C GLY A 381 26.35 6.50 -8.99
N TRP A 382 26.89 7.25 -9.94
CA TRP A 382 26.64 7.09 -11.38
C TRP A 382 27.94 7.13 -12.18
N LYS A 383 28.03 6.28 -13.20
CA LYS A 383 29.08 6.36 -14.21
C LYS A 383 28.80 7.51 -15.17
N GLU A 384 29.72 8.47 -15.22
CA GLU A 384 29.76 9.52 -16.24
C GLU A 384 31.03 9.38 -17.10
N PRO A 385 30.92 9.53 -18.43
CA PRO A 385 32.07 9.43 -19.32
C PRO A 385 33.08 10.55 -19.05
N ARG A 386 34.37 10.22 -19.00
CA ARG A 386 35.44 11.22 -18.83
C ARG A 386 35.52 12.16 -20.04
N SER A 387 35.76 13.44 -19.77
CA SER A 387 35.97 14.47 -20.80
C SER A 387 37.24 14.27 -21.62
N SER A 388 38.24 13.56 -21.08
CA SER A 388 39.58 13.39 -21.69
C SER A 388 39.79 12.11 -22.52
N GLY A 389 38.79 11.24 -22.61
CA GLY A 389 38.89 9.96 -23.33
C GLY A 389 39.48 8.80 -22.52
N ASP A 390 38.79 7.67 -22.65
CA ASP A 390 38.85 6.35 -21.98
C ASP A 390 38.66 6.30 -20.44
N GLY A 391 37.61 5.59 -20.03
CA GLY A 391 37.18 5.44 -18.62
C GLY A 391 35.93 6.23 -18.24
N PHE A 392 35.48 6.02 -17.01
CA PHE A 392 34.33 6.70 -16.41
C PHE A 392 34.76 7.32 -15.08
N ASP A 393 34.24 8.52 -14.80
CA ASP A 393 34.26 9.07 -13.45
C ASP A 393 32.96 8.73 -12.74
N GLU A 394 33.04 8.63 -11.42
CA GLU A 394 31.88 8.39 -10.59
C GLU A 394 31.38 9.71 -10.03
N MET A 395 30.14 10.05 -10.39
CA MET A 395 29.44 11.23 -9.91
C MET A 395 28.34 10.83 -8.95
N PHE A 396 28.15 11.61 -7.90
CA PHE A 396 27.18 11.32 -6.85
C PHE A 396 26.04 12.33 -6.87
N ASP A 397 24.81 11.84 -6.85
CA ASP A 397 23.66 12.63 -6.39
C ASP A 397 23.50 12.40 -4.90
N VAL A 398 23.48 13.48 -4.13
CA VAL A 398 23.07 13.45 -2.72
C VAL A 398 21.60 13.86 -2.66
N ILE A 399 20.81 12.98 -2.07
CA ILE A 399 19.37 13.08 -1.93
C ILE A 399 19.08 13.17 -0.44
N ILE A 400 18.52 14.28 0.00
CA ILE A 400 18.06 14.46 1.38
C ILE A 400 16.54 14.41 1.36
N CYS A 401 15.95 13.43 2.05
CA CYS A 401 14.50 13.27 2.10
C CYS A 401 13.90 14.30 3.06
N ASP A 402 12.88 15.03 2.60
CA ASP A 402 12.01 15.76 3.53
C ASP A 402 11.25 14.75 4.39
N LYS A 403 11.31 14.91 5.72
CA LYS A 403 10.51 14.14 6.67
C LYS A 403 9.06 14.59 6.65
#